data_AF-A0A1E9ENN7-F1
#
_entry.id   AF-A0A1E9ENN7-F1
#
_cell.length_a   1.000
_cell.length_b   1.000
_cell.length_c   1.000
_cell.angle_alpha   90.00
_cell.angle_beta   90.00
_cell.angle_gamma   90.00
#
_symmetry.space_group_name_H-M   'P 1'
#
loop_
_entity.id
_entity.type
_entity.pdbx_description
1 polymer ?
#
loop_
_entity_poly.entity_id
_entity_poly.type
_entity_poly.pdbx_seq_one_letter_code
_entity_poly.pdbx_strand_id
1 'polypeptide(L)'
;MAEINTDNLVLNLFTSGEKGYPITPDNKNSKNIVWYQQDSYNKGMCPNETLKKLFSTASKSLSGREGKAEFVVDTPNFYIVIEDKDITSDTMFSGYDDITEYIGKGYSLSRLYKCPIDDVLWYAEHLKLEKDVIAIANYSDGKIDNFKSATFFYPKNGTNVDIKLVCSGGYREALLSVEEYTAKIENIKGIIKYTYEEIYDELRKYAEISSRFLYKTSVDDSDRLGLVSIVALALTNKKSTLFNKVSLKKDSNDTDNTDKLIGREDIVSALLEANDKTKYGVIVDPEKGLPADKIATLTEYINRIMNTTLLTNYNESILKEWDAKDKSEEKFFANGADTILSRVTYSLYNNIIKKYEKYRDKGIDIMGTFYSLFLVYYASDKKKELYLHQTI
;
A
#
# COMPACT_ATOMS: atom_id res chain seq x y z
N MET A 1 23.24 39.14 -5.41
CA MET A 1 21.96 38.43 -5.21
C MET A 1 21.65 37.76 -6.54
N ALA A 2 21.42 36.45 -6.57
CA ALA A 2 20.92 35.80 -7.78
C ALA A 2 19.57 36.43 -8.15
N GLU A 3 19.36 36.73 -9.43
CA GLU A 3 18.14 37.32 -9.95
C GLU A 3 17.00 36.33 -9.70
N ILE A 4 16.00 36.67 -8.87
CA ILE A 4 14.95 35.72 -8.51
C ILE A 4 14.01 35.60 -9.72
N ASN A 5 14.01 34.44 -10.36
CA ASN A 5 13.12 34.03 -11.44
C ASN A 5 12.48 32.68 -11.11
N THR A 6 11.52 32.22 -11.91
CA THR A 6 10.77 30.98 -11.62
C THR A 6 11.70 29.78 -11.46
N ASP A 7 12.69 29.64 -12.35
CA ASP A 7 13.68 28.56 -12.34
C ASP A 7 14.47 28.52 -11.01
N ASN A 8 14.89 29.68 -10.50
CA ASN A 8 15.64 29.75 -9.24
C ASN A 8 14.79 29.32 -8.04
N LEU A 9 13.48 29.60 -8.06
CA LEU A 9 12.56 29.11 -7.03
C LEU A 9 12.45 27.58 -7.07
N VAL A 10 12.33 26.98 -8.25
CA VAL A 10 12.27 25.52 -8.41
C VAL A 10 13.60 24.84 -8.08
N LEU A 11 14.72 25.43 -8.48
CA LEU A 11 16.07 24.95 -8.14
C LEU A 11 16.30 24.90 -6.62
N ASN A 12 15.74 25.85 -5.86
CA ASN A 12 15.80 25.82 -4.40
C ASN A 12 15.06 24.61 -3.82
N LEU A 13 13.99 24.11 -4.46
CA LEU A 13 13.27 22.91 -4.01
C LEU A 13 14.10 21.64 -4.20
N PHE A 14 14.87 21.54 -5.29
CA PHE A 14 15.79 20.42 -5.51
C PHE A 14 16.96 20.44 -4.52
N THR A 15 17.54 21.62 -4.31
CA THR A 15 18.79 21.79 -3.56
C THR A 15 18.61 21.90 -2.04
N SER A 16 17.37 22.09 -1.56
CA SER A 16 17.06 22.13 -0.12
C SER A 16 17.34 20.78 0.59
N GLY A 17 17.30 19.67 -0.15
CA GLY A 17 17.39 18.32 0.39
C GLY A 17 16.12 17.83 1.11
N GLU A 18 15.12 18.69 1.32
CA GLU A 18 13.91 18.38 2.09
C GLU A 18 12.99 17.36 1.40
N LYS A 19 13.04 17.31 0.06
CA LYS A 19 12.17 16.46 -0.77
C LYS A 19 12.82 15.15 -1.22
N GLY A 20 14.03 14.85 -0.73
CA GLY A 20 14.76 13.60 -1.01
C GLY A 20 15.41 13.50 -2.39
N TYR A 21 15.42 14.58 -3.17
CA TYR A 21 16.17 14.68 -4.42
C TYR A 21 17.67 14.85 -4.15
N PRO A 22 18.56 14.42 -5.07
CA PRO A 22 19.97 14.77 -5.04
C PRO A 22 20.17 16.29 -4.97
N ILE A 23 21.09 16.79 -4.14
CA ILE A 23 21.39 18.23 -4.04
C ILE A 23 22.17 18.74 -5.27
N THR A 24 22.87 17.84 -5.98
CA THR A 24 23.69 18.17 -7.15
C THR A 24 23.07 17.56 -8.41
N PRO A 25 22.95 18.31 -9.52
CA PRO A 25 22.47 17.77 -10.78
C PRO A 25 23.40 16.67 -11.30
N ASP A 26 22.90 15.85 -12.22
CA ASP A 26 23.61 14.79 -12.95
C ASP A 26 24.14 13.64 -12.09
N ASN A 27 24.02 13.74 -10.76
CA ASN A 27 24.47 12.74 -9.79
C ASN A 27 23.31 11.91 -9.26
N LYS A 28 23.48 10.59 -9.32
CA LYS A 28 22.52 9.62 -8.81
C LYS A 28 22.65 9.47 -7.29
N ASN A 29 21.53 9.53 -6.57
CA ASN A 29 21.50 9.22 -5.12
C ASN A 29 21.33 7.71 -4.85
N SER A 30 21.29 7.32 -3.57
CA SER A 30 21.11 5.93 -3.14
C SER A 30 19.77 5.29 -3.54
N LYS A 31 18.77 6.10 -3.92
CA LYS A 31 17.46 5.66 -4.43
C LYS A 31 17.41 5.58 -5.95
N ASN A 32 18.55 5.69 -6.63
CA ASN A 32 18.68 5.74 -8.07
C ASN A 32 17.96 6.93 -8.74
N ILE A 33 17.73 8.03 -8.00
CA ILE A 33 17.16 9.27 -8.52
C ILE A 33 18.28 10.18 -9.00
N VAL A 34 18.11 10.79 -10.17
CA VAL A 34 18.98 11.82 -10.74
C VAL A 34 18.13 12.90 -11.37
N TRP A 35 18.56 14.16 -11.31
CA TRP A 35 17.93 15.25 -12.03
C TRP A 35 18.91 15.98 -12.94
N TYR A 36 18.39 16.51 -14.03
CA TYR A 36 19.09 17.19 -15.10
C TYR A 36 18.50 18.59 -15.25
N GLN A 37 19.36 19.57 -15.52
CA GLN A 37 18.96 20.93 -15.90
C GLN A 37 19.20 21.14 -17.39
N GLN A 38 18.71 22.25 -17.95
CA GLN A 38 18.89 22.56 -19.38
C GLN A 38 20.35 22.45 -19.85
N ASP A 39 21.30 22.90 -19.01
CA ASP A 39 22.74 22.85 -19.30
C ASP A 39 23.34 21.44 -19.34
N SER A 40 22.70 20.47 -18.68
CA SER A 40 23.10 19.06 -18.74
C SER A 40 23.04 18.52 -20.18
N TYR A 41 22.18 19.10 -21.03
CA TYR A 41 22.03 18.74 -22.45
C TYR A 41 23.02 19.51 -23.36
N ASN A 42 23.38 20.75 -23.02
CA ASN A 42 24.18 21.65 -23.86
C ASN A 42 25.62 21.19 -24.15
N LYS A 43 26.20 20.32 -23.32
CA LYS A 43 27.61 19.88 -23.45
C LYS A 43 27.77 18.43 -23.91
N GLY A 44 26.69 17.78 -24.36
CA GLY A 44 26.70 16.34 -24.65
C GLY A 44 26.90 15.46 -23.39
N MET A 45 26.82 16.07 -22.21
CA MET A 45 27.16 15.47 -20.93
C MET A 45 26.00 14.78 -20.23
N CYS A 46 24.75 14.88 -20.72
CA CYS A 46 23.65 14.09 -20.16
C CYS A 46 24.05 12.60 -20.23
N PRO A 47 24.38 11.94 -19.11
CA PRO A 47 24.85 10.56 -19.13
C PRO A 47 23.71 9.58 -19.48
N ASN A 48 22.48 10.08 -19.58
CA ASN A 48 21.29 9.30 -19.90
C ASN A 48 21.01 9.32 -21.40
N GLU A 49 21.53 8.31 -22.10
CA GLU A 49 21.34 8.14 -23.54
C GLU A 49 19.87 7.96 -23.94
N THR A 50 19.04 7.40 -23.06
CA THR A 50 17.60 7.29 -23.30
C THR A 50 16.94 8.66 -23.36
N LEU A 51 17.21 9.54 -22.39
CA LEU A 51 16.69 10.91 -22.39
C LEU A 51 17.19 11.72 -23.59
N LYS A 52 18.49 11.62 -23.93
CA LYS A 52 19.05 12.24 -25.15
C LYS A 52 18.28 11.83 -26.40
N LYS A 53 18.01 10.52 -26.55
CA LYS A 53 17.26 10.01 -27.70
C LYS A 53 15.83 10.54 -27.72
N LEU A 54 15.13 10.50 -26.59
CA LEU A 54 13.74 10.98 -26.49
C LEU A 54 13.64 12.47 -26.81
N PHE A 55 14.61 13.28 -26.37
CA PHE A 55 14.62 14.72 -26.63
C PHE A 55 15.20 15.15 -27.97
N SER A 56 15.91 14.27 -28.69
CA SER A 56 16.46 14.58 -30.02
C SER A 56 15.40 15.09 -31.03
N THR A 57 14.13 14.78 -30.80
CA THR A 57 13.00 15.20 -31.64
C THR A 57 11.99 16.10 -30.92
N ALA A 58 12.20 16.40 -29.64
CA ALA A 58 11.24 17.10 -28.79
C ALA A 58 11.39 18.62 -28.81
N SER A 59 11.95 19.24 -29.86
CA SER A 59 12.07 20.71 -29.88
C SER A 59 10.71 21.39 -29.97
N LYS A 60 10.44 22.27 -29.00
CA LYS A 60 9.25 23.16 -28.98
C LYS A 60 9.16 24.05 -30.23
N SER A 61 10.27 24.32 -30.92
CA SER A 61 10.32 25.12 -32.15
C SER A 61 9.89 24.36 -33.40
N LEU A 62 9.61 23.06 -33.25
CA LEU A 62 9.25 22.14 -34.34
C LEU A 62 10.30 22.08 -35.45
N SER A 63 11.53 22.48 -35.15
CA SER A 63 12.65 22.51 -36.10
C SER A 63 13.31 21.15 -36.32
N GLY A 64 12.80 20.08 -35.69
CA GLY A 64 13.42 18.75 -35.69
C GLY A 64 14.77 18.69 -34.96
N ARG A 65 15.06 19.70 -34.13
CA ARG A 65 16.25 19.76 -33.26
C ARG A 65 15.96 19.14 -31.89
N GLU A 66 17.00 19.06 -31.07
CA GLU A 66 16.90 18.63 -29.68
C GLU A 66 16.04 19.61 -28.86
N GLY A 67 15.07 19.07 -28.13
CA GLY A 67 14.32 19.76 -27.08
C GLY A 67 15.09 19.78 -25.77
N LYS A 68 14.89 20.82 -24.97
CA LYS A 68 15.59 20.99 -23.70
C LYS A 68 14.60 21.50 -22.67
N ALA A 69 14.10 20.57 -21.85
CA ALA A 69 13.26 20.95 -20.75
C ALA A 69 14.06 21.72 -19.69
N GLU A 70 13.41 22.56 -18.89
CA GLU A 70 14.10 23.27 -17.80
C GLU A 70 14.70 22.29 -16.79
N PHE A 71 13.89 21.35 -16.29
CA PHE A 71 14.36 20.25 -15.45
C PHE A 71 13.75 18.90 -15.82
N VAL A 72 14.54 17.83 -15.65
CA VAL A 72 14.06 16.44 -15.75
C VAL A 72 14.61 15.63 -14.60
N VAL A 73 13.75 14.89 -13.90
CA VAL A 73 14.12 13.88 -12.92
C VAL A 73 13.92 12.49 -13.50
N ASP A 74 14.98 11.69 -13.53
CA ASP A 74 14.92 10.27 -13.81
C ASP A 74 14.82 9.48 -12.49
N THR A 75 13.72 8.76 -12.33
CA THR A 75 13.49 7.83 -11.22
C THR A 75 13.40 6.39 -11.76
N PRO A 76 13.46 5.36 -10.91
CA PRO A 76 13.29 3.98 -11.36
C PRO A 76 11.99 3.72 -12.13
N ASN A 77 10.88 4.34 -11.73
CA ASN A 77 9.54 3.96 -12.19
C ASN A 77 8.88 4.98 -13.14
N PHE A 78 9.23 6.27 -13.01
CA PHE A 78 8.64 7.36 -13.80
C PHE A 78 9.65 8.48 -14.05
N TYR A 79 9.39 9.30 -15.06
CA TYR A 79 10.07 10.58 -15.24
C TYR A 79 9.29 11.70 -14.56
N ILE A 80 9.99 12.71 -14.08
CA ILE A 80 9.41 14.02 -13.79
C ILE A 80 9.99 14.98 -14.82
N VAL A 81 9.16 15.74 -15.51
CA VAL A 81 9.60 16.84 -16.38
C VAL A 81 8.95 18.12 -15.89
N ILE A 82 9.75 19.18 -15.83
CA ILE A 82 9.35 20.46 -15.25
C ILE A 82 9.64 21.55 -16.26
N GLU A 83 8.64 22.39 -16.49
CA GLU A 83 8.80 23.62 -17.25
C GLU A 83 8.42 24.82 -16.41
N ASP A 84 9.24 25.86 -16.52
CA ASP A 84 9.14 27.06 -15.73
C ASP A 84 8.96 28.27 -16.65
N LYS A 85 8.09 29.19 -16.24
CA LYS A 85 7.82 30.37 -17.05
C LYS A 85 7.62 31.61 -16.22
N ASP A 86 8.31 32.68 -16.60
CA ASP A 86 8.12 33.96 -15.94
C ASP A 86 6.87 34.68 -16.46
N ILE A 87 6.19 35.42 -15.56
CA ILE A 87 5.03 36.26 -15.89
C ILE A 87 5.49 37.44 -16.75
N THR A 88 5.06 37.43 -18.00
CA THR A 88 5.30 38.50 -18.99
C THR A 88 4.04 38.76 -19.80
N SER A 89 4.03 39.80 -20.64
CA SER A 89 2.87 40.12 -21.49
C SER A 89 2.53 39.04 -22.52
N ASP A 90 3.50 38.20 -22.89
CA ASP A 90 3.36 37.19 -23.96
C ASP A 90 3.17 35.76 -23.44
N THR A 91 3.13 35.60 -22.12
CA THR A 91 2.99 34.29 -21.47
C THR A 91 1.67 34.16 -20.75
N MET A 92 1.27 32.92 -20.52
CA MET A 92 0.05 32.56 -19.78
C MET A 92 0.28 31.25 -19.06
N PHE A 93 -0.32 31.07 -17.88
CA PHE A 93 -0.17 29.82 -17.15
C PHE A 93 -0.85 28.64 -17.87
N SER A 94 -2.06 28.87 -18.39
CA SER A 94 -2.91 27.88 -19.04
C SER A 94 -3.46 28.44 -20.34
N GLY A 95 -3.61 27.58 -21.34
CA GLY A 95 -4.29 27.87 -22.60
C GLY A 95 -5.80 27.65 -22.57
N TYR A 96 -6.33 27.14 -21.45
CA TYR A 96 -7.76 26.96 -21.18
C TYR A 96 -8.14 27.67 -19.87
N ASP A 97 -9.41 28.03 -19.73
CA ASP A 97 -9.94 28.65 -18.51
C ASP A 97 -9.94 27.65 -17.34
N ASP A 98 -10.28 26.39 -17.63
CA ASP A 98 -10.17 25.28 -16.68
C ASP A 98 -9.01 24.36 -17.07
N ILE A 99 -8.03 24.21 -16.16
CA ILE A 99 -6.86 23.36 -16.36
C ILE A 99 -7.21 21.87 -16.51
N THR A 100 -8.39 21.44 -16.08
CA THR A 100 -8.84 20.07 -16.29
C THR A 100 -9.17 19.78 -17.75
N GLU A 101 -9.37 20.80 -18.60
CA GLU A 101 -9.60 20.63 -20.03
C GLU A 101 -8.40 20.03 -20.78
N TYR A 102 -7.19 20.12 -20.21
CA TYR A 102 -6.03 19.41 -20.74
C TYR A 102 -6.23 17.88 -20.74
N ILE A 103 -7.10 17.35 -19.88
CA ILE A 103 -7.56 15.96 -19.92
C ILE A 103 -8.41 15.78 -21.17
N GLY A 104 -7.96 14.95 -22.09
CA GLY A 104 -8.60 14.71 -23.39
C GLY A 104 -8.12 15.66 -24.49
N LYS A 105 -7.98 16.97 -24.23
CA LYS A 105 -7.53 17.91 -25.28
C LYS A 105 -6.02 17.94 -25.46
N GLY A 106 -5.24 17.82 -24.37
CA GLY A 106 -3.79 17.98 -24.39
C GLY A 106 -3.31 19.40 -24.70
N TYR A 107 -2.02 19.51 -25.03
CA TYR A 107 -1.35 20.78 -25.36
C TYR A 107 -1.70 21.30 -26.77
N SER A 108 -1.42 22.58 -27.04
CA SER A 108 -1.49 23.17 -28.38
C SER A 108 -0.11 23.61 -28.86
N LEU A 109 0.22 23.22 -30.10
CA LEU A 109 1.44 23.66 -30.77
C LEU A 109 1.54 25.19 -30.89
N SER A 110 0.41 25.90 -30.98
CA SER A 110 0.38 27.36 -31.14
C SER A 110 0.74 28.15 -29.87
N ARG A 111 0.79 27.48 -28.72
CA ARG A 111 1.08 28.08 -27.41
C ARG A 111 2.39 27.58 -26.81
N LEU A 112 3.13 26.74 -27.53
CA LEU A 112 4.49 26.38 -27.14
C LEU A 112 5.32 27.66 -26.97
N TYR A 113 6.20 27.67 -25.98
CA TYR A 113 6.96 28.83 -25.48
C TYR A 113 6.15 29.92 -24.79
N LYS A 114 4.82 29.86 -24.77
CA LYS A 114 3.97 30.86 -24.10
C LYS A 114 3.30 30.30 -22.85
N CYS A 115 3.06 28.99 -22.82
CA CYS A 115 2.33 28.32 -21.77
C CYS A 115 3.14 27.15 -21.21
N PRO A 116 3.54 27.17 -19.91
CA PRO A 116 4.33 26.10 -19.33
C PRO A 116 3.58 24.77 -19.28
N ILE A 117 2.23 24.77 -19.18
CA ILE A 117 1.44 23.53 -19.25
C ILE A 117 1.55 22.89 -20.65
N ASP A 118 1.45 23.69 -21.71
CA ASP A 118 1.62 23.18 -23.08
C ASP A 118 3.04 22.67 -23.31
N ASP A 119 4.04 23.41 -22.82
CA ASP A 119 5.46 23.06 -22.92
C ASP A 119 5.76 21.72 -22.20
N VAL A 120 5.28 21.55 -20.97
CA VAL A 120 5.60 20.35 -20.20
C VAL A 120 4.87 19.11 -20.71
N LEU A 121 3.62 19.26 -21.18
CA LEU A 121 2.87 18.17 -21.79
C LEU A 121 3.45 17.77 -23.16
N TRP A 122 4.02 18.72 -23.91
CA TRP A 122 4.78 18.42 -25.12
C TRP A 122 5.99 17.52 -24.83
N TYR A 123 6.77 17.82 -23.79
CA TYR A 123 7.87 16.94 -23.40
C TYR A 123 7.39 15.59 -22.85
N ALA A 124 6.31 15.58 -22.07
CA ALA A 124 5.71 14.35 -21.55
C ALA A 124 5.26 13.41 -22.67
N GLU A 125 4.75 13.94 -23.80
CA GLU A 125 4.38 13.16 -24.99
C GLU A 125 5.54 12.32 -25.54
N HIS A 126 6.77 12.82 -25.42
CA HIS A 126 7.97 12.11 -25.86
C HIS A 126 8.44 11.13 -24.78
N LEU A 127 8.49 11.59 -23.53
CA LEU A 127 8.99 10.81 -22.39
C LEU A 127 8.11 9.59 -22.08
N LYS A 128 6.80 9.68 -22.31
CA LYS A 128 5.84 8.61 -22.01
C LYS A 128 6.06 7.34 -22.83
N LEU A 129 6.89 7.38 -23.87
CA LEU A 129 7.23 6.18 -24.64
C LEU A 129 8.08 5.19 -23.82
N GLU A 130 8.76 5.67 -22.78
CA GLU A 130 9.69 4.88 -21.98
C GLU A 130 9.15 4.60 -20.56
N LYS A 131 8.62 5.59 -19.86
CA LYS A 131 8.05 5.45 -18.49
C LYS A 131 6.76 6.25 -18.35
N ASP A 132 6.06 6.09 -17.23
CA ASP A 132 5.08 7.09 -16.85
C ASP A 132 5.76 8.45 -16.62
N VAL A 133 5.01 9.54 -16.77
CA VAL A 133 5.55 10.89 -16.65
C VAL A 133 4.71 11.72 -15.67
N ILE A 134 5.38 12.39 -14.75
CA ILE A 134 4.84 13.51 -13.97
C ILE A 134 5.29 14.80 -14.66
N ALA A 135 4.34 15.57 -15.17
CA ALA A 135 4.57 16.78 -15.93
C ALA A 135 4.17 17.99 -15.08
N ILE A 136 5.14 18.80 -14.68
CA ILE A 136 4.98 19.95 -13.78
C ILE A 136 5.17 21.25 -14.56
N ALA A 137 4.18 22.12 -14.52
CA ALA A 137 4.25 23.45 -15.09
C ALA A 137 4.26 24.49 -13.97
N ASN A 138 5.23 25.40 -13.97
CA ASN A 138 5.32 26.49 -13.01
C ASN A 138 5.28 27.86 -13.69
N TYR A 139 4.69 28.84 -13.00
CA TYR A 139 4.54 30.20 -13.50
C TYR A 139 4.60 31.23 -12.38
N SER A 140 5.55 32.18 -12.44
CA SER A 140 5.71 33.21 -11.40
C SER A 140 6.39 34.49 -11.91
N ASP A 141 6.38 35.57 -11.13
CA ASP A 141 7.22 36.76 -11.37
C ASP A 141 8.51 36.74 -10.53
N GLY A 142 8.99 35.54 -10.18
CA GLY A 142 10.09 35.36 -9.23
C GLY A 142 9.68 35.51 -7.76
N LYS A 143 8.37 35.55 -7.45
CA LYS A 143 7.88 35.61 -6.06
C LYS A 143 7.00 34.42 -5.72
N ILE A 144 7.21 33.87 -4.53
CA ILE A 144 6.45 32.73 -3.98
C ILE A 144 4.94 33.01 -3.95
N ASP A 145 4.53 34.23 -3.61
CA ASP A 145 3.11 34.61 -3.48
C ASP A 145 2.34 34.59 -4.80
N ASN A 146 3.04 34.79 -5.92
CA ASN A 146 2.48 34.77 -7.27
C ASN A 146 2.73 33.45 -8.01
N PHE A 147 3.36 32.49 -7.34
CA PHE A 147 3.74 31.21 -7.93
C PHE A 147 2.49 30.36 -8.18
N LYS A 148 2.36 29.86 -9.40
CA LYS A 148 1.34 28.89 -9.79
C LYS A 148 2.02 27.62 -10.26
N SER A 149 1.49 26.48 -9.82
CA SER A 149 1.94 25.17 -10.28
C SER A 149 0.77 24.28 -10.65
N ALA A 150 0.95 23.48 -11.70
CA ALA A 150 0.03 22.43 -12.11
C ALA A 150 0.83 21.18 -12.47
N THR A 151 0.44 20.06 -11.89
CA THR A 151 1.09 18.76 -12.07
C THR A 151 0.13 17.79 -12.70
N PHE A 152 0.55 17.20 -13.81
CA PHE A 152 -0.19 16.18 -14.55
C PHE A 152 0.53 14.85 -14.50
N PHE A 153 -0.24 13.77 -14.50
CA PHE A 153 0.24 12.42 -14.74
C PHE A 153 -0.09 12.05 -16.17
N TYR A 154 0.95 11.69 -16.94
CA TYR A 154 0.84 11.15 -18.28
C TYR A 154 1.31 9.69 -18.27
N PRO A 155 0.40 8.72 -18.38
CA PRO A 155 0.78 7.31 -18.33
C PRO A 155 1.64 6.89 -19.52
N LYS A 156 2.52 5.91 -19.29
CA LYS A 156 3.34 5.29 -20.33
C LYS A 156 2.46 4.82 -21.49
N ASN A 157 2.81 5.19 -22.72
CA ASN A 157 2.06 4.89 -23.94
C ASN A 157 0.59 5.36 -23.96
N GLY A 158 0.16 6.18 -22.98
CA GLY A 158 -1.18 6.74 -22.95
C GLY A 158 -1.37 7.79 -24.04
N THR A 159 -2.58 8.31 -24.15
CA THR A 159 -2.95 9.42 -25.03
C THR A 159 -3.51 10.58 -24.19
N ASN A 160 -3.91 11.68 -24.83
CA ASN A 160 -4.41 12.85 -24.12
C ASN A 160 -5.61 12.54 -23.21
N VAL A 161 -6.44 11.52 -23.53
CA VAL A 161 -7.58 11.12 -22.67
C VAL A 161 -7.16 10.45 -21.36
N ASP A 162 -5.93 9.92 -21.33
CA ASP A 162 -5.38 9.20 -20.19
C ASP A 162 -4.65 10.14 -19.20
N ILE A 163 -4.42 11.39 -19.60
CA ILE A 163 -3.85 12.43 -18.74
C ILE A 163 -4.74 12.60 -17.50
N LYS A 164 -4.11 12.78 -16.33
CA LYS A 164 -4.81 13.11 -15.08
C LYS A 164 -4.17 14.31 -14.41
N LEU A 165 -4.97 15.20 -13.87
CA LEU A 165 -4.49 16.25 -12.97
C LEU A 165 -4.15 15.62 -11.61
N VAL A 166 -2.92 15.82 -11.13
CA VAL A 166 -2.39 15.24 -9.89
C VAL A 166 -2.54 16.22 -8.73
N CYS A 167 -2.16 17.48 -8.98
CA CYS A 167 -2.37 18.61 -8.08
C CYS A 167 -2.20 19.92 -8.84
N SER A 168 -2.76 20.99 -8.30
CA SER A 168 -2.55 22.37 -8.74
C SER A 168 -2.55 23.28 -7.52
N GLY A 169 -1.68 24.27 -7.48
CA GLY A 169 -1.51 25.10 -6.29
C GLY A 169 -0.44 26.17 -6.47
N GLY A 170 0.24 26.49 -5.36
CA GLY A 170 1.31 27.47 -5.32
C GLY A 170 2.69 26.81 -5.19
N TYR A 171 3.64 27.56 -4.63
CA TYR A 171 5.03 27.12 -4.48
C TYR A 171 5.20 25.80 -3.69
N ARG A 172 4.33 25.53 -2.71
CA ARG A 172 4.42 24.30 -1.91
C ARG A 172 4.07 23.04 -2.71
N GLU A 173 3.21 23.18 -3.71
CA GLU A 173 2.77 22.11 -4.60
C GLU A 173 3.66 21.96 -5.84
N ALA A 174 4.65 22.84 -6.02
CA ALA A 174 5.51 22.88 -7.20
C ALA A 174 6.40 21.64 -7.37
N LEU A 175 6.79 20.99 -6.26
CA LEU A 175 7.55 19.74 -6.31
C LEU A 175 7.31 18.91 -5.06
N LEU A 176 6.66 17.76 -5.22
CA LEU A 176 6.52 16.75 -4.18
C LEU A 176 7.72 15.79 -4.18
N SER A 177 7.87 14.98 -3.14
CA SER A 177 8.85 13.90 -3.12
C SER A 177 8.47 12.76 -4.09
N VAL A 178 9.46 11.93 -4.45
CA VAL A 178 9.25 10.75 -5.32
C VAL A 178 8.28 9.76 -4.67
N GLU A 179 8.33 9.61 -3.35
CA GLU A 179 7.42 8.75 -2.58
C GLU A 179 5.97 9.26 -2.65
N GLU A 180 5.76 10.57 -2.50
CA GLU A 180 4.43 11.18 -2.63
C GLU A 180 3.86 10.99 -4.04
N TYR A 181 4.68 11.16 -5.08
CA TYR A 181 4.24 10.89 -6.46
C TYR A 181 3.95 9.42 -6.70
N THR A 182 4.76 8.52 -6.16
CA THR A 182 4.51 7.06 -6.25
C THR A 182 3.13 6.71 -5.70
N ALA A 183 2.79 7.20 -4.50
CA ALA A 183 1.49 6.95 -3.88
C ALA A 183 0.32 7.53 -4.71
N LYS A 184 0.50 8.73 -5.28
CA LYS A 184 -0.51 9.37 -6.14
C LYS A 184 -0.72 8.58 -7.44
N ILE A 185 0.35 8.09 -8.07
CA ILE A 185 0.28 7.26 -9.29
C ILE A 185 -0.44 5.94 -8.99
N GLU A 186 -0.11 5.27 -7.89
CA GLU A 186 -0.77 4.02 -7.49
C GLU A 186 -2.28 4.21 -7.27
N ASN A 187 -2.67 5.34 -6.67
CA ASN A 187 -4.07 5.72 -6.49
C ASN A 187 -4.77 5.98 -7.84
N ILE A 188 -4.15 6.79 -8.71
CA ILE A 188 -4.68 7.09 -10.05
C ILE A 188 -4.88 5.82 -10.89
N LYS A 189 -3.95 4.86 -10.80
CA LYS A 189 -4.04 3.57 -11.50
C LYS A 189 -5.01 2.59 -10.84
N GLY A 190 -5.64 2.94 -9.72
CA GLY A 190 -6.57 2.08 -9.00
C GLY A 190 -5.93 0.85 -8.35
N ILE A 191 -4.60 0.82 -8.20
CA ILE A 191 -3.86 -0.36 -7.70
C ILE A 191 -4.30 -0.71 -6.27
N ILE A 192 -4.51 0.31 -5.43
CA ILE A 192 -4.97 0.12 -4.04
C ILE A 192 -6.36 -0.51 -4.02
N LYS A 193 -7.28 -0.05 -4.88
CA LYS A 193 -8.64 -0.59 -4.98
C LYS A 193 -8.63 -2.04 -5.45
N TYR A 194 -7.89 -2.34 -6.52
CA TYR A 194 -7.76 -3.70 -7.04
C TYR A 194 -7.17 -4.65 -5.98
N THR A 195 -6.11 -4.20 -5.30
CA THR A 195 -5.49 -4.95 -4.20
C THR A 195 -6.48 -5.20 -3.06
N TYR A 196 -7.31 -4.20 -2.71
CA TYR A 196 -8.34 -4.36 -1.68
C TYR A 196 -9.40 -5.38 -2.08
N GLU A 197 -9.90 -5.35 -3.32
CA GLU A 197 -10.91 -6.29 -3.82
C GLU A 197 -10.39 -7.73 -3.81
N GLU A 198 -9.16 -7.97 -4.28
CA GLU A 198 -8.53 -9.29 -4.22
C GLU A 198 -8.40 -9.79 -2.77
N ILE A 199 -7.89 -8.94 -1.87
CA ILE A 199 -7.75 -9.28 -0.45
C ILE A 199 -9.11 -9.55 0.19
N TYR A 200 -10.12 -8.75 -0.13
CA TYR A 200 -11.47 -8.92 0.39
C TYR A 200 -12.04 -10.29 0.01
N ASP A 201 -11.85 -10.72 -1.24
CA ASP A 201 -12.30 -12.04 -1.70
C ASP A 201 -11.58 -13.19 -1.01
N GLU A 202 -10.25 -13.08 -0.84
CA GLU A 202 -9.47 -14.05 -0.05
C GLU A 202 -9.96 -14.13 1.40
N LEU A 203 -10.17 -12.99 2.06
CA LEU A 203 -10.65 -12.92 3.44
C LEU A 203 -12.08 -13.44 3.56
N ARG A 204 -12.94 -13.18 2.57
CA ARG A 204 -14.32 -13.68 2.50
C ARG A 204 -14.36 -15.19 2.43
N LYS A 205 -13.57 -15.78 1.52
CA LYS A 205 -13.45 -17.24 1.39
C LYS A 205 -12.88 -17.86 2.65
N TYR A 206 -11.84 -17.25 3.22
CA TYR A 206 -11.22 -17.73 4.46
C TYR A 206 -12.19 -17.66 5.66
N ALA A 207 -12.94 -16.57 5.81
CA ALA A 207 -13.93 -16.42 6.87
C ALA A 207 -15.05 -17.47 6.78
N GLU A 208 -15.57 -17.73 5.58
CA GLU A 208 -16.57 -18.77 5.34
C GLU A 208 -16.04 -20.16 5.74
N ILE A 209 -14.84 -20.51 5.28
CA ILE A 209 -14.22 -21.81 5.58
C ILE A 209 -13.92 -21.95 7.07
N SER A 210 -13.47 -20.87 7.72
CA SER A 210 -13.23 -20.84 9.16
C SER A 210 -14.49 -21.10 9.98
N SER A 211 -15.63 -20.48 9.60
CA SER A 211 -16.92 -20.72 10.27
C SER A 211 -17.33 -22.20 10.17
N ARG A 212 -17.24 -22.77 8.95
CA ARG A 212 -17.58 -24.17 8.70
C ARG A 212 -16.64 -25.14 9.44
N PHE A 213 -15.34 -24.83 9.51
CA PHE A 213 -14.37 -25.66 10.23
C PHE A 213 -14.70 -25.74 11.71
N LEU A 214 -14.93 -24.58 12.34
CA LEU A 214 -15.27 -24.51 13.77
C LEU A 214 -16.63 -25.15 14.08
N TYR A 215 -17.59 -25.04 13.18
CA TYR A 215 -18.86 -25.76 13.28
C TYR A 215 -18.66 -27.28 13.22
N LYS A 216 -17.91 -27.78 12.23
CA LYS A 216 -17.67 -29.23 12.07
C LYS A 216 -16.85 -29.85 13.17
N THR A 217 -15.97 -29.07 13.79
CA THR A 217 -15.14 -29.51 14.91
C THR A 217 -15.85 -29.39 16.26
N SER A 218 -17.16 -29.08 16.27
CA SER A 218 -18.00 -29.02 17.47
C SER A 218 -17.51 -27.99 18.50
N VAL A 219 -16.87 -26.91 18.05
CA VAL A 219 -16.61 -25.75 18.91
C VAL A 219 -17.94 -25.04 19.14
N ASP A 220 -18.26 -24.82 20.42
CA ASP A 220 -19.52 -24.19 20.82
C ASP A 220 -19.72 -22.84 20.15
N ASP A 221 -20.96 -22.60 19.73
CA ASP A 221 -21.39 -21.39 19.06
C ASP A 221 -20.98 -20.12 19.81
N SER A 222 -21.10 -20.09 21.14
CA SER A 222 -20.73 -18.94 21.96
C SER A 222 -19.22 -18.65 21.95
N ASP A 223 -18.39 -19.63 21.56
CA ASP A 223 -16.95 -19.61 21.79
C ASP A 223 -16.14 -19.50 20.49
N ARG A 224 -16.73 -19.74 19.32
CA ARG A 224 -16.03 -19.66 18.02
C ARG A 224 -15.36 -18.31 17.76
N LEU A 225 -16.11 -17.22 17.94
CA LEU A 225 -15.57 -15.87 17.75
C LEU A 225 -14.49 -15.59 18.78
N GLY A 226 -14.73 -15.96 20.04
CA GLY A 226 -13.76 -15.79 21.12
C GLY A 226 -12.46 -16.54 20.85
N LEU A 227 -12.53 -17.78 20.39
CA LEU A 227 -11.37 -18.59 20.02
C LEU A 227 -10.54 -17.91 18.93
N VAL A 228 -11.18 -17.51 17.83
CA VAL A 228 -10.51 -16.82 16.72
C VAL A 228 -9.85 -15.53 17.21
N SER A 229 -10.57 -14.74 18.02
CA SER A 229 -10.07 -13.48 18.57
C SER A 229 -8.87 -13.66 19.50
N ILE A 230 -8.94 -14.63 20.41
CA ILE A 230 -7.88 -14.93 21.38
C ILE A 230 -6.61 -15.39 20.66
N VAL A 231 -6.74 -16.31 19.70
CA VAL A 231 -5.60 -16.84 18.96
C VAL A 231 -4.98 -15.77 18.07
N ALA A 232 -5.78 -15.00 17.33
CA ALA A 232 -5.28 -13.90 16.52
C ALA A 232 -4.57 -12.85 17.38
N LEU A 233 -5.14 -12.48 18.52
CA LEU A 233 -4.53 -11.54 19.47
C LEU A 233 -3.20 -12.07 20.01
N ALA A 234 -3.14 -13.34 20.42
CA ALA A 234 -1.90 -13.97 20.89
C ALA A 234 -0.79 -13.90 19.82
N LEU A 235 -1.15 -14.13 18.56
CA LEU A 235 -0.25 -14.07 17.42
C LEU A 235 0.20 -12.66 17.03
N THR A 236 -0.38 -11.61 17.60
CA THR A 236 0.15 -10.25 17.42
C THR A 236 1.37 -9.96 18.28
N ASN A 237 1.58 -10.73 19.36
CA ASN A 237 2.79 -10.63 20.17
C ASN A 237 3.96 -11.31 19.45
N LYS A 238 4.66 -10.55 18.61
CA LYS A 238 5.80 -11.02 17.81
C LYS A 238 7.01 -11.49 18.63
N LYS A 239 7.07 -11.14 19.92
CA LYS A 239 8.15 -11.56 20.82
C LYS A 239 7.84 -12.89 21.52
N SER A 240 6.58 -13.34 21.47
CA SER A 240 6.14 -14.54 22.18
C SER A 240 6.78 -15.81 21.62
N THR A 241 6.91 -16.80 22.50
CA THR A 241 7.31 -18.16 22.10
C THR A 241 6.34 -18.74 21.05
N LEU A 242 5.04 -18.45 21.18
CA LEU A 242 4.01 -18.83 20.21
C LEU A 242 4.33 -18.30 18.81
N PHE A 243 4.57 -16.99 18.69
CA PHE A 243 4.84 -16.36 17.39
C PHE A 243 6.08 -16.97 16.74
N ASN A 244 7.15 -17.17 17.52
CA ASN A 244 8.37 -17.81 17.02
C ASN A 244 8.08 -19.25 16.53
N LYS A 245 7.33 -20.03 17.30
CA LYS A 245 6.94 -21.41 16.97
C LYS A 245 6.16 -21.51 15.66
N VAL A 246 5.24 -20.58 15.39
CA VAL A 246 4.45 -20.60 14.14
C VAL A 246 5.14 -19.92 12.95
N SER A 247 6.04 -18.96 13.21
CA SER A 247 6.69 -18.17 12.15
C SER A 247 7.92 -18.84 11.53
N LEU A 248 8.65 -19.65 12.30
CA LEU A 248 9.89 -20.29 11.88
C LEU A 248 9.67 -21.53 10.97
N LYS A 249 8.52 -22.19 11.04
CA LYS A 249 8.22 -23.36 10.20
C LYS A 249 7.62 -22.96 8.85
N LYS A 250 8.40 -22.21 8.07
CA LYS A 250 8.25 -22.12 6.60
C LYS A 250 8.95 -23.33 5.98
N ASP A 251 8.28 -24.01 5.07
CA ASP A 251 8.92 -24.83 4.02
C ASP A 251 9.48 -26.23 4.34
N SER A 252 9.31 -26.80 5.54
CA SER A 252 9.69 -28.21 5.75
C SER A 252 8.51 -29.17 5.53
N ASN A 253 8.69 -30.13 4.61
CA ASN A 253 7.94 -31.39 4.50
C ASN A 253 8.14 -32.30 5.74
N ASP A 254 8.32 -31.69 6.92
CA ASP A 254 8.59 -32.41 8.15
C ASP A 254 7.31 -33.09 8.62
N THR A 255 7.40 -34.42 8.59
CA THR A 255 6.32 -35.37 8.87
C THR A 255 6.06 -35.55 10.37
N ASP A 256 6.85 -34.94 11.25
CA ASP A 256 6.63 -35.05 12.69
C ASP A 256 5.61 -34.03 13.19
N ASN A 257 4.39 -34.52 13.42
CA ASN A 257 3.23 -33.71 13.79
C ASN A 257 3.34 -33.13 15.22
N THR A 258 4.23 -33.69 16.05
CA THR A 258 4.39 -33.35 17.47
C THR A 258 4.92 -31.94 17.70
N ASP A 259 5.85 -31.47 16.88
CA ASP A 259 6.41 -30.12 16.99
C ASP A 259 5.43 -28.99 16.61
N LYS A 260 4.37 -29.34 15.87
CA LYS A 260 3.31 -28.39 15.46
C LYS A 260 2.16 -28.33 16.46
N LEU A 261 2.27 -29.02 17.58
CA LEU A 261 1.27 -29.03 18.64
C LEU A 261 1.26 -27.68 19.34
N ILE A 262 0.13 -26.97 19.28
CA ILE A 262 -0.13 -25.76 20.06
C ILE A 262 -0.99 -26.14 21.26
N GLY A 263 -0.47 -25.88 22.45
CA GLY A 263 -1.17 -26.07 23.71
C GLY A 263 -1.83 -24.78 24.20
N ARG A 264 -2.71 -24.93 25.20
CA ARG A 264 -3.31 -23.79 25.91
C ARG A 264 -2.26 -22.80 26.41
N GLU A 265 -1.20 -23.31 27.05
CA GLU A 265 -0.16 -22.47 27.66
C GLU A 265 0.63 -21.66 26.63
N ASP A 266 0.76 -22.15 25.39
CA ASP A 266 1.40 -21.38 24.31
C ASP A 266 0.61 -20.07 24.03
N ILE A 267 -0.72 -20.17 23.98
CA ILE A 267 -1.62 -19.04 23.72
C ILE A 267 -1.73 -18.13 24.94
N VAL A 268 -1.95 -18.71 26.12
CA VAL A 268 -2.13 -17.97 27.37
C VAL A 268 -0.84 -17.21 27.72
N SER A 269 0.32 -17.83 27.59
CA SER A 269 1.61 -17.15 27.84
C SER A 269 1.85 -16.04 26.83
N ALA A 270 1.54 -16.23 25.54
CA ALA A 270 1.68 -15.18 24.53
C ALA A 270 0.81 -13.94 24.82
N LEU A 271 -0.33 -14.14 25.50
CA LEU A 271 -1.22 -13.07 25.98
C LEU A 271 -0.76 -12.48 27.32
N LEU A 272 -0.06 -13.25 28.16
CA LEU A 272 0.22 -12.95 29.58
C LEU A 272 1.72 -12.80 29.95
N GLU A 273 2.65 -12.82 28.99
CA GLU A 273 4.09 -12.82 29.23
C GLU A 273 4.53 -11.72 30.22
N ALA A 274 5.27 -12.15 31.25
CA ALA A 274 5.30 -11.56 32.60
C ALA A 274 5.90 -10.14 32.76
N ASN A 275 6.40 -9.53 31.69
CA ASN A 275 7.13 -8.25 31.74
C ASN A 275 6.63 -7.18 30.76
N ASP A 276 5.49 -7.39 30.10
CA ASP A 276 4.92 -6.37 29.21
C ASP A 276 3.66 -5.74 29.82
N LYS A 277 3.76 -4.47 30.26
CA LYS A 277 2.62 -3.69 30.79
C LYS A 277 1.52 -3.47 29.75
N THR A 278 1.74 -3.84 28.49
CA THR A 278 0.75 -3.68 27.43
C THR A 278 -0.34 -4.75 27.41
N LYS A 279 -0.18 -5.91 28.09
CA LYS A 279 -1.11 -7.05 28.39
C LYS A 279 -2.16 -7.52 27.35
N TYR A 280 -2.31 -6.82 26.24
CA TYR A 280 -3.28 -6.91 25.14
C TYR A 280 -2.74 -6.07 23.97
N GLY A 281 -1.40 -6.05 23.81
CA GLY A 281 -0.54 -4.96 23.30
C GLY A 281 -0.72 -4.45 21.87
N VAL A 282 -1.91 -4.61 21.30
CA VAL A 282 -2.31 -3.98 20.03
C VAL A 282 -3.50 -3.03 20.20
N ILE A 283 -4.28 -3.13 21.28
CA ILE A 283 -5.59 -2.43 21.40
C ILE A 283 -5.61 -1.37 22.52
N VAL A 284 -4.58 -1.29 23.35
CA VAL A 284 -4.60 -0.44 24.55
C VAL A 284 -3.45 0.55 24.55
N ASP A 285 -3.77 1.79 24.92
CA ASP A 285 -2.80 2.84 25.23
C ASP A 285 -1.79 2.30 26.26
N PRO A 286 -0.49 2.20 25.91
CA PRO A 286 0.54 1.69 26.79
C PRO A 286 0.67 2.46 28.11
N GLU A 287 0.24 3.73 28.13
CA GLU A 287 0.32 4.59 29.30
C GLU A 287 -0.84 4.40 30.27
N LYS A 288 -2.02 3.99 29.76
CA LYS A 288 -3.24 3.85 30.57
C LYS A 288 -3.53 2.42 31.00
N GLY A 289 -3.14 1.44 30.18
CA GLY A 289 -3.46 0.03 30.42
C GLY A 289 -4.98 -0.24 30.49
N LEU A 290 -5.35 -1.47 30.88
CA LEU A 290 -6.73 -1.84 31.14
C LEU A 290 -7.02 -1.81 32.66
N PRO A 291 -8.20 -1.34 33.09
CA PRO A 291 -8.67 -1.47 34.46
C PRO A 291 -8.62 -2.92 34.97
N ALA A 292 -8.31 -3.11 36.25
CA ALA A 292 -8.08 -4.43 36.85
C ALA A 292 -9.29 -5.37 36.74
N ASP A 293 -10.50 -4.84 36.86
CA ASP A 293 -11.78 -5.54 36.67
C ASP A 293 -11.95 -6.04 35.22
N LYS A 294 -11.54 -5.23 34.22
CA LYS A 294 -11.55 -5.66 32.82
C LYS A 294 -10.50 -6.73 32.55
N ILE A 295 -9.32 -6.62 33.14
CA ILE A 295 -8.27 -7.66 33.06
C ILE A 295 -8.79 -8.98 33.66
N ALA A 296 -9.42 -8.93 34.83
CA ALA A 296 -9.99 -10.11 35.48
C ALA A 296 -11.07 -10.76 34.60
N THR A 297 -11.99 -9.95 34.06
CA THR A 297 -13.07 -10.42 33.16
C THR A 297 -12.50 -11.06 31.90
N LEU A 298 -11.50 -10.43 31.26
CA LEU A 298 -10.86 -10.97 30.07
C LEU A 298 -10.08 -12.26 30.37
N THR A 299 -9.41 -12.33 31.52
CA THR A 299 -8.68 -13.52 31.96
C THR A 299 -9.63 -14.69 32.19
N GLU A 300 -10.77 -14.44 32.84
CA GLU A 300 -11.83 -15.44 33.04
C GLU A 300 -12.38 -15.92 31.70
N TYR A 301 -12.69 -14.98 30.78
CA TYR A 301 -13.19 -15.30 29.45
C TYR A 301 -12.19 -16.14 28.63
N ILE A 302 -10.91 -15.75 28.63
CA ILE A 302 -9.83 -16.50 27.96
C ILE A 302 -9.72 -17.90 28.56
N ASN A 303 -9.67 -18.03 29.88
CA ASN A 303 -9.55 -19.33 30.53
C ASN A 303 -10.75 -20.22 30.24
N ARG A 304 -11.98 -19.68 30.24
CA ARG A 304 -13.20 -20.42 29.92
C ARG A 304 -13.11 -21.07 28.54
N ILE A 305 -12.73 -20.29 27.51
CA ILE A 305 -12.60 -20.81 26.14
C ILE A 305 -11.44 -21.81 26.06
N MET A 306 -10.28 -21.45 26.59
CA MET A 306 -9.05 -22.24 26.44
C MET A 306 -9.02 -23.52 27.28
N ASN A 307 -9.88 -23.65 28.29
CA ASN A 307 -10.05 -24.88 29.08
C ASN A 307 -10.92 -25.93 28.37
N THR A 308 -11.48 -25.61 27.20
CA THR A 308 -12.28 -26.56 26.43
C THR A 308 -11.39 -27.68 25.92
N THR A 309 -11.56 -28.89 26.48
CA THR A 309 -10.73 -30.06 26.17
C THR A 309 -10.79 -30.46 24.69
N LEU A 310 -11.91 -30.20 24.00
CA LEU A 310 -12.02 -30.41 22.55
C LEU A 310 -10.93 -29.67 21.75
N LEU A 311 -10.47 -28.50 22.22
CA LEU A 311 -9.49 -27.70 21.48
C LEU A 311 -8.11 -28.36 21.43
N THR A 312 -7.75 -29.08 22.48
CA THR A 312 -6.43 -29.67 22.70
C THR A 312 -6.40 -31.19 22.52
N ASN A 313 -7.55 -31.86 22.56
CA ASN A 313 -7.63 -33.29 22.32
C ASN A 313 -7.35 -33.61 20.84
N TYR A 314 -6.69 -34.75 20.62
CA TYR A 314 -6.52 -35.30 19.28
C TYR A 314 -7.88 -35.62 18.68
N ASN A 315 -8.22 -34.97 17.57
CA ASN A 315 -9.50 -35.15 16.88
C ASN A 315 -9.28 -35.69 15.47
N GLU A 316 -8.45 -36.74 15.38
CA GLU A 316 -7.89 -37.25 14.14
C GLU A 316 -8.97 -37.67 13.12
N SER A 317 -10.10 -38.22 13.57
CA SER A 317 -11.19 -38.62 12.67
C SER A 317 -11.88 -37.44 12.00
N ILE A 318 -12.33 -36.44 12.78
CA ILE A 318 -12.99 -35.25 12.25
C ILE A 318 -12.02 -34.44 11.38
N LEU A 319 -10.76 -34.34 11.79
CA LEU A 319 -9.75 -33.59 11.06
C LEU A 319 -9.35 -34.28 9.75
N LYS A 320 -9.20 -35.61 9.73
CA LYS A 320 -9.00 -36.37 8.48
C LYS A 320 -10.20 -36.28 7.55
N GLU A 321 -11.42 -36.32 8.09
CA GLU A 321 -12.64 -36.13 7.30
C GLU A 321 -12.69 -34.72 6.70
N TRP A 322 -12.31 -33.70 7.48
CA TRP A 322 -12.16 -32.33 7.00
C TRP A 322 -11.14 -32.24 5.87
N ASP A 323 -9.94 -32.79 6.07
CA ASP A 323 -8.86 -32.79 5.07
C ASP A 323 -9.27 -33.46 3.76
N ALA A 324 -10.10 -34.51 3.82
CA ALA A 324 -10.64 -35.19 2.65
C ALA A 324 -11.73 -34.38 1.93
N LYS A 325 -12.49 -33.55 2.66
CA LYS A 325 -13.54 -32.68 2.12
C LYS A 325 -13.01 -31.35 1.61
N ASP A 326 -11.93 -30.84 2.19
CA ASP A 326 -11.22 -29.63 1.77
C ASP A 326 -10.38 -29.92 0.52
N LYS A 327 -11.07 -30.26 -0.58
CA LYS A 327 -10.49 -30.51 -1.91
C LYS A 327 -10.13 -29.22 -2.66
N SER A 328 -10.26 -28.06 -2.02
CA SER A 328 -9.86 -26.80 -2.65
C SER A 328 -8.33 -26.73 -2.75
N GLU A 329 -7.81 -26.01 -3.74
CA GLU A 329 -6.36 -25.73 -3.83
C GLU A 329 -5.84 -24.98 -2.57
N GLU A 330 -6.73 -24.46 -1.72
CA GLU A 330 -6.45 -23.69 -0.52
C GLU A 330 -6.78 -24.48 0.75
N LYS A 331 -5.86 -25.37 1.17
CA LYS A 331 -5.98 -26.13 2.42
C LYS A 331 -5.72 -25.28 3.67
N PHE A 332 -6.65 -24.40 4.02
CA PHE A 332 -6.45 -23.39 5.07
C PHE A 332 -6.17 -23.97 6.46
N PHE A 333 -6.66 -25.17 6.77
CA PHE A 333 -6.56 -25.83 8.08
C PHE A 333 -5.76 -27.14 8.06
N ALA A 334 -5.00 -27.40 6.99
CA ALA A 334 -4.17 -28.60 6.89
C ALA A 334 -2.83 -28.48 7.65
N ASN A 335 -2.46 -27.27 8.08
CA ASN A 335 -1.23 -27.04 8.85
C ASN A 335 -1.52 -27.13 10.36
N GLY A 336 -0.62 -27.74 11.12
CA GLY A 336 -0.74 -27.91 12.57
C GLY A 336 -0.84 -29.40 12.95
N ALA A 337 -0.67 -29.70 14.24
CA ALA A 337 -0.95 -31.04 14.76
C ALA A 337 -2.45 -31.38 14.64
N ASP A 338 -2.82 -32.64 14.91
CA ASP A 338 -4.21 -33.12 14.87
C ASP A 338 -5.07 -32.65 16.06
N THR A 339 -4.94 -31.37 16.43
CA THR A 339 -5.79 -30.66 17.37
C THR A 339 -6.40 -29.41 16.72
N ILE A 340 -7.61 -29.04 17.16
CA ILE A 340 -8.32 -27.86 16.64
C ILE A 340 -7.49 -26.61 16.89
N LEU A 341 -6.92 -26.46 18.09
CA LEU A 341 -6.14 -25.28 18.47
C LEU A 341 -4.91 -25.09 17.57
N SER A 342 -4.19 -26.17 17.26
CA SER A 342 -3.02 -26.12 16.37
C SER A 342 -3.43 -25.64 14.99
N ARG A 343 -4.47 -26.27 14.40
CA ARG A 343 -4.93 -25.93 13.05
C ARG A 343 -5.43 -24.51 12.94
N VAL A 344 -6.23 -24.03 13.91
CA VAL A 344 -6.68 -22.64 13.96
C VAL A 344 -5.51 -21.67 14.07
N THR A 345 -4.54 -21.95 14.93
CA THR A 345 -3.37 -21.08 15.16
C THR A 345 -2.51 -20.92 13.90
N TYR A 346 -2.12 -22.03 13.28
CA TYR A 346 -1.33 -21.97 12.04
C TYR A 346 -2.13 -21.34 10.89
N SER A 347 -3.44 -21.60 10.82
CA SER A 347 -4.32 -21.01 9.82
C SER A 347 -4.39 -19.49 9.94
N LEU A 348 -4.65 -18.97 11.14
CA LEU A 348 -4.74 -17.52 11.39
C LEU A 348 -3.41 -16.83 11.16
N TYR A 349 -2.29 -17.44 11.55
CA TYR A 349 -0.97 -16.89 11.28
C TYR A 349 -0.75 -16.70 9.76
N ASN A 350 -1.06 -17.73 8.96
CA ASN A 350 -0.81 -17.71 7.53
C ASN A 350 -1.75 -16.78 6.75
N ASN A 351 -3.02 -16.72 7.15
CA ASN A 351 -4.05 -16.05 6.35
C ASN A 351 -4.42 -14.67 6.87
N ILE A 352 -4.19 -14.38 8.15
CA ILE A 352 -4.52 -13.09 8.76
C ILE A 352 -3.25 -12.33 9.13
N ILE A 353 -2.40 -12.91 9.98
CA ILE A 353 -1.26 -12.18 10.57
C ILE A 353 -0.25 -11.77 9.50
N LYS A 354 0.14 -12.69 8.60
CA LYS A 354 1.04 -12.36 7.47
C LYS A 354 0.46 -11.28 6.54
N LYS A 355 -0.85 -11.35 6.26
CA LYS A 355 -1.52 -10.36 5.39
C LYS A 355 -1.61 -9.00 6.07
N TYR A 356 -1.97 -8.96 7.35
CA TYR A 356 -1.96 -7.74 8.16
C TYR A 356 -0.59 -7.04 8.09
N GLU A 357 0.49 -7.77 8.31
CA GLU A 357 1.84 -7.20 8.24
C GLU A 357 2.23 -6.72 6.85
N LYS A 358 1.78 -7.41 5.79
CA LYS A 358 2.07 -7.02 4.41
C LYS A 358 1.34 -5.73 4.00
N TYR A 359 0.16 -5.46 4.57
CA TYR A 359 -0.75 -4.43 4.07
C TYR A 359 -1.10 -3.31 5.07
N ARG A 360 -0.64 -3.40 6.33
CA ARG A 360 -0.92 -2.40 7.38
C ARG A 360 -0.57 -0.95 6.99
N ASP A 361 0.54 -0.76 6.27
CA ASP A 361 0.98 0.59 5.88
C ASP A 361 0.33 1.07 4.57
N LYS A 362 -0.49 0.22 3.93
CA LYS A 362 -1.27 0.55 2.72
C LYS A 362 -2.71 0.97 3.03
N GLY A 363 -3.06 1.12 4.32
CA GLY A 363 -4.40 1.51 4.75
C GLY A 363 -5.48 0.42 4.56
N ILE A 364 -5.09 -0.85 4.41
CA ILE A 364 -6.02 -1.97 4.26
C ILE A 364 -6.25 -2.63 5.62
N ASP A 365 -7.48 -2.55 6.14
CA ASP A 365 -7.85 -3.14 7.43
C ASP A 365 -8.15 -4.64 7.32
N ILE A 366 -7.10 -5.45 7.36
CA ILE A 366 -7.19 -6.92 7.28
C ILE A 366 -7.99 -7.51 8.45
N MET A 367 -7.69 -7.07 9.67
CA MET A 367 -8.30 -7.61 10.89
C MET A 367 -9.79 -7.28 10.94
N GLY A 368 -10.15 -6.01 10.81
CA GLY A 368 -11.54 -5.58 10.85
C GLY A 368 -12.39 -6.18 9.73
N THR A 369 -11.82 -6.28 8.52
CA THR A 369 -12.49 -6.93 7.38
C THR A 369 -12.77 -8.41 7.67
N PHE A 370 -11.76 -9.17 8.12
CA PHE A 370 -11.94 -10.58 8.45
C PHE A 370 -12.97 -10.81 9.56
N TYR A 371 -12.90 -10.07 10.68
CA TYR A 371 -13.86 -10.25 11.77
C TYR A 371 -15.30 -9.93 11.34
N SER A 372 -15.48 -8.88 10.54
CA SER A 372 -16.80 -8.51 10.02
C SER A 372 -17.38 -9.62 9.14
N LEU A 373 -16.57 -10.18 8.24
CA LEU A 373 -16.97 -11.30 7.38
C LEU A 373 -17.25 -12.56 8.18
N PHE A 374 -16.39 -12.90 9.14
CA PHE A 374 -16.55 -14.06 10.00
C PHE A 374 -17.85 -14.00 10.80
N LEU A 375 -18.20 -12.83 11.34
CA LEU A 375 -19.48 -12.60 12.03
C LEU A 375 -20.71 -12.82 11.13
N VAL A 376 -20.64 -12.44 9.86
CA VAL A 376 -21.72 -12.67 8.89
C VAL A 376 -21.96 -14.17 8.67
N TYR A 377 -20.89 -14.95 8.49
CA TYR A 377 -21.00 -16.39 8.31
C TYR A 377 -21.44 -17.11 9.59
N TYR A 378 -20.89 -16.70 10.73
CA TYR A 378 -21.31 -17.16 12.05
C TYR A 378 -22.82 -16.97 12.28
N ALA A 379 -23.35 -15.77 11.99
CA ALA A 379 -24.77 -15.49 12.15
C ALA A 379 -25.66 -16.28 11.16
N SER A 380 -25.13 -16.59 9.97
CA SER A 380 -25.84 -17.37 8.96
C SER A 380 -25.96 -18.85 9.33
N ASP A 381 -24.93 -19.42 9.97
CA ASP A 381 -24.96 -20.79 10.47
C ASP A 381 -26.00 -20.97 11.60
N LYS A 382 -26.09 -20.00 12.53
CA LYS A 382 -27.14 -19.98 13.57
C LYS A 382 -28.55 -20.00 13.01
N LYS A 383 -28.79 -19.28 11.91
CA LYS A 383 -30.12 -19.29 11.25
C LYS A 383 -30.45 -20.69 10.71
N LYS A 384 -29.47 -21.43 10.16
CA LYS A 384 -29.69 -22.79 9.65
C LYS A 384 -30.02 -23.81 10.74
N GLU A 385 -29.42 -23.68 11.93
CA GLU A 385 -29.76 -24.52 13.10
C GLU A 385 -31.22 -24.33 13.54
N LEU A 386 -31.71 -23.09 13.56
CA LEU A 386 -33.11 -22.79 13.88
C LEU A 386 -34.10 -23.47 12.92
N TYR A 387 -33.77 -23.54 11.61
CA TYR A 387 -34.60 -24.25 10.64
C TYR A 387 -34.54 -25.78 10.81
N LEU A 388 -33.38 -26.34 11.15
CA LEU A 388 -33.22 -27.78 11.40
C LEU A 388 -33.96 -28.24 12.67
N HIS A 389 -34.00 -27.42 13.72
CA HIS A 389 -34.75 -27.74 14.95
C HIS A 389 -36.27 -27.56 14.82
N GLN A 390 -36.77 -26.81 13.83
CA GLN A 390 -38.22 -26.71 13.55
C GLN A 390 -38.74 -27.87 12.67
N THR A 391 -37.87 -28.73 12.15
CA THR A 391 -38.23 -29.77 11.17
C THR A 391 -37.99 -31.20 11.70
N ILE A 392 -37.78 -31.39 13.01
CA ILE A 392 -37.66 -32.71 13.66
C ILE A 392 -38.84 -32.94 14.59
#